data_AF-A0A0G0TRA5-F1
#
_entry.id   AF-A0A0G0TRA5-F1
#
_cell.length_a   1.000
_cell.length_b   1.000
_cell.length_c   1.000
_cell.angle_alpha   90.00
_cell.angle_beta   90.00
_cell.angle_gamma   90.00
#
_symmetry.space_group_name_H-M   'P 1'
#
loop_
_entity.id
_entity.type
_entity.pdbx_description
1 polymer ?
#
loop_
_entity_poly.entity_id
_entity_poly.type
_entity_poly.pdbx_seq_one_letter_code
_entity_poly.pdbx_strand_id
1 'polypeptide(L)'
;MELTEFFQEIKTPATILHVVGIVFGMGGAFVSDILFSFFSIDKKLNDTETSTLSVLSRIIFYSLILITLSGAVIFLSDTEKYLSSAKFLAKMSILAVLLINGYILNKSVWPHLLNKKFFKLKRERGVRRLAFVCGAISVTSWLSVFTLGILDSLNMTYFSIISLYLLITFLGVIVSLFVEKKELD
;
A
#
# COMPACT_ATOMS: atom_id res chain seq x y z
N MET A 1 -37.09 -0.91 5.92
CA MET A 1 -35.70 -0.88 6.35
C MET A 1 -35.06 0.31 5.69
N GLU A 2 -34.68 1.31 6.48
CA GLU A 2 -33.91 2.42 5.96
C GLU A 2 -32.55 1.91 5.48
N LEU A 3 -31.98 2.53 4.44
CA LEU A 3 -30.72 2.09 3.83
C LEU A 3 -29.58 1.95 4.87
N THR A 4 -29.56 2.85 5.85
CA THR A 4 -28.61 2.87 6.96
C THR A 4 -28.77 1.66 7.90
N GLU A 5 -30.00 1.24 8.20
CA GLU A 5 -30.28 0.07 9.05
C GLU A 5 -29.70 -1.21 8.44
N PHE A 6 -29.89 -1.38 7.12
CA PHE A 6 -29.31 -2.50 6.38
C PHE A 6 -27.78 -2.55 6.52
N PHE A 7 -27.09 -1.43 6.32
CA PHE A 7 -25.63 -1.38 6.43
C PHE A 7 -25.12 -1.57 7.85
N GLN A 8 -25.90 -1.20 8.87
CA GLN A 8 -25.58 -1.50 10.27
C GLN A 8 -25.66 -3.00 10.56
N GLU A 9 -26.67 -3.71 10.05
CA GLU A 9 -26.80 -5.17 10.23
C GLU A 9 -25.60 -5.94 9.64
N ILE A 10 -25.14 -5.55 8.45
CA ILE A 10 -24.01 -6.22 7.77
C ILE A 10 -22.63 -5.63 8.14
N LYS A 11 -22.56 -4.67 9.06
CA LYS A 11 -21.32 -4.00 9.45
C LYS A 11 -20.28 -4.96 10.03
N THR A 12 -20.71 -5.88 10.89
CA THR A 12 -19.83 -6.85 11.54
C THR A 12 -19.16 -7.79 10.53
N PRO A 13 -19.90 -8.52 9.66
CA PRO A 13 -19.26 -9.34 8.64
C PRO A 13 -18.42 -8.52 7.66
N ALA A 14 -18.82 -7.29 7.31
CA ALA A 14 -17.99 -6.40 6.51
C ALA A 14 -16.67 -6.03 7.22
N THR A 15 -16.70 -5.80 8.53
CA THR A 15 -15.50 -5.52 9.33
C THR A 15 -14.55 -6.72 9.34
N ILE A 16 -15.07 -7.94 9.47
CA ILE A 16 -14.27 -9.17 9.39
C ILE A 16 -13.59 -9.26 8.02
N LEU A 17 -14.35 -9.09 6.93
CA LEU A 17 -13.80 -9.10 5.57
C LEU A 17 -12.78 -7.99 5.34
N HIS A 18 -13.01 -6.81 5.91
CA HIS A 18 -12.10 -5.68 5.85
C HIS A 18 -10.75 -6.03 6.49
N VAL A 19 -10.76 -6.60 7.70
CA VAL A 19 -9.56 -7.01 8.42
C VAL A 19 -8.81 -8.10 7.66
N VAL A 20 -9.52 -9.12 7.13
CA VAL A 20 -8.93 -10.15 6.27
C VAL A 20 -8.23 -9.51 5.07
N GLY A 21 -8.89 -8.56 4.39
CA GLY A 21 -8.32 -7.81 3.29
C GLY A 21 -7.03 -7.09 3.68
N ILE A 22 -7.01 -6.41 4.83
CA ILE A 22 -5.82 -5.73 5.36
C ILE A 22 -4.68 -6.71 5.60
N VAL A 23 -4.95 -7.86 6.26
CA VAL A 23 -3.92 -8.86 6.56
C VAL A 23 -3.25 -9.39 5.29
N PHE A 24 -4.04 -9.79 4.30
CA PHE A 24 -3.50 -10.29 3.03
C PHE A 24 -2.84 -9.19 2.20
N GLY A 25 -3.42 -8.00 2.15
CA GLY A 25 -2.92 -6.89 1.34
C GLY A 25 -1.60 -6.34 1.87
N MET A 26 -1.56 -6.02 3.17
CA MET A 26 -0.36 -5.54 3.85
C MET A 26 0.73 -6.61 3.90
N GLY A 27 0.38 -7.85 4.25
CA GLY A 27 1.33 -8.96 4.28
C GLY A 27 1.93 -9.23 2.90
N GLY A 28 1.09 -9.29 1.86
CA GLY A 28 1.53 -9.45 0.48
C GLY A 28 2.45 -8.31 0.02
N ALA A 29 2.12 -7.06 0.36
CA ALA A 29 2.95 -5.90 0.03
C ALA A 29 4.32 -5.97 0.70
N PHE A 30 4.38 -6.27 1.99
CA PHE A 30 5.65 -6.34 2.72
C PHE A 30 6.54 -7.46 2.23
N VAL A 31 5.96 -8.65 2.02
CA VAL A 31 6.71 -9.79 1.47
C VAL A 31 7.20 -9.45 0.07
N SER A 32 6.38 -8.81 -0.77
CA SER A 32 6.79 -8.38 -2.11
C SER A 32 7.95 -7.38 -2.06
N ASP A 33 7.91 -6.39 -1.17
CA ASP A 33 8.97 -5.37 -1.05
C ASP A 33 10.29 -5.97 -0.52
N ILE A 34 10.21 -6.90 0.44
CA ILE A 34 11.37 -7.65 0.95
C ILE A 34 11.97 -8.52 -0.15
N LEU A 35 11.15 -9.31 -0.84
CA LEU A 35 11.61 -10.20 -1.90
C LEU A 35 12.17 -9.42 -3.08
N PHE A 36 11.56 -8.31 -3.46
CA PHE A 36 12.08 -7.43 -4.50
C PHE A 36 13.50 -6.95 -4.16
N SER A 37 13.71 -6.51 -2.91
CA SER A 37 15.02 -6.07 -2.44
C SER A 37 16.01 -7.22 -2.43
N PHE A 38 15.60 -8.39 -1.94
CA PHE A 38 16.44 -9.59 -1.90
C PHE A 38 16.84 -10.08 -3.30
N PHE A 39 15.90 -10.21 -4.23
CA PHE A 39 16.15 -10.60 -5.63
C PHE A 39 16.94 -9.53 -6.41
N SER A 40 17.00 -8.29 -5.93
CA SER A 40 17.83 -7.27 -6.58
C SER A 40 19.33 -7.44 -6.34
N ILE A 41 19.73 -8.19 -5.31
CA ILE A 41 21.14 -8.35 -4.89
C ILE A 41 21.99 -9.01 -5.97
N ASP A 42 21.50 -10.07 -6.60
CA ASP A 42 22.20 -10.77 -7.68
C ASP A 42 22.03 -10.09 -9.06
N LYS A 43 21.24 -9.00 -9.09
CA LYS A 43 20.90 -8.17 -10.23
C LYS A 43 20.26 -8.96 -11.37
N LYS A 44 19.56 -10.06 -11.08
CA LYS A 44 18.92 -10.93 -12.08
C LYS A 44 17.61 -11.51 -11.52
N LEU A 45 16.47 -11.08 -12.07
CA LEU A 45 15.22 -11.78 -11.83
C LEU A 45 15.11 -13.01 -12.73
N ASN A 46 14.96 -14.18 -12.12
CA ASN A 46 14.57 -15.39 -12.82
C ASN A 46 13.04 -15.48 -12.97
N ASP A 47 12.59 -16.44 -13.77
CA ASP A 47 11.17 -16.56 -14.12
C ASP A 47 10.31 -16.95 -12.90
N THR A 48 10.87 -17.73 -11.95
CA THR A 48 10.21 -18.11 -10.69
C THR A 48 10.06 -16.93 -9.74
N GLU A 49 11.08 -16.08 -9.61
CA GLU A 49 11.05 -14.86 -8.78
C GLU A 49 10.04 -13.86 -9.33
N THR A 50 10.04 -13.66 -10.65
CA THR A 50 9.07 -12.79 -11.34
C THR A 50 7.64 -13.32 -11.15
N SER A 51 7.45 -14.64 -11.27
CA SER A 51 6.15 -15.30 -11.01
C SER A 51 5.72 -15.12 -9.54
N THR A 52 6.64 -15.23 -8.60
CA THR A 52 6.37 -15.03 -7.16
C THR A 52 5.90 -13.61 -6.88
N LEU A 53 6.60 -12.60 -7.41
CA LEU A 53 6.18 -11.19 -7.31
C LEU A 53 4.83 -10.94 -8.00
N SER A 54 4.53 -11.63 -9.10
CA SER A 54 3.25 -11.55 -9.82
C SER A 54 2.08 -12.09 -8.98
N VAL A 55 2.28 -13.23 -8.31
CA VAL A 55 1.29 -13.80 -7.39
C VAL A 55 1.02 -12.84 -6.24
N LEU A 56 2.07 -12.29 -5.61
CA LEU A 56 1.92 -11.31 -4.53
C LEU A 56 1.20 -10.05 -5.00
N SER A 57 1.53 -9.52 -6.19
CA SER A 57 0.84 -8.37 -6.78
C SER A 57 -0.66 -8.62 -6.98
N ARG A 58 -1.05 -9.84 -7.40
CA ARG A 58 -2.47 -10.22 -7.52
C ARG A 58 -3.16 -10.30 -6.17
N ILE A 59 -2.51 -10.88 -5.15
CA ILE A 59 -3.04 -10.92 -3.78
C ILE A 59 -3.31 -9.50 -3.29
N ILE A 60 -2.33 -8.59 -3.42
CA ILE A 60 -2.46 -7.18 -3.02
C ILE A 60 -3.62 -6.52 -3.75
N PHE A 61 -3.76 -6.73 -5.06
CA PHE A 61 -4.85 -6.16 -5.85
C PHE A 61 -6.24 -6.62 -5.37
N TYR A 62 -6.44 -7.92 -5.20
CA TYR A 62 -7.73 -8.44 -4.71
C TYR A 62 -8.00 -8.01 -3.26
N SER A 63 -6.98 -7.91 -2.42
CA SER A 63 -7.09 -7.34 -1.08
C SER A 63 -7.53 -5.88 -1.11
N LEU A 64 -6.99 -5.05 -2.00
CA LEU A 64 -7.40 -3.64 -2.15
C LEU A 64 -8.87 -3.53 -2.56
N ILE A 65 -9.35 -4.40 -3.46
CA ILE A 65 -10.78 -4.47 -3.81
C ILE A 65 -11.60 -4.84 -2.56
N LEU A 66 -11.21 -5.89 -1.84
CA LEU A 66 -11.92 -6.35 -0.66
C LEU A 66 -12.00 -5.28 0.44
N ILE A 67 -10.88 -4.61 0.74
CA ILE A 67 -10.78 -3.50 1.71
C ILE A 67 -11.68 -2.34 1.28
N THR A 68 -11.69 -1.99 -0.02
CA THR A 68 -12.46 -0.86 -0.52
C THR A 68 -13.96 -1.14 -0.43
N LEU A 69 -14.41 -2.32 -0.86
CA LEU A 69 -15.83 -2.70 -0.82
C LEU A 69 -16.34 -2.84 0.61
N SER A 70 -15.60 -3.57 1.46
CA SER A 70 -15.95 -3.71 2.88
C SER A 70 -15.88 -2.37 3.62
N GLY A 71 -14.91 -1.51 3.29
CA GLY A 71 -14.78 -0.17 3.84
C GLY A 71 -15.95 0.73 3.47
N ALA A 72 -16.46 0.61 2.24
CA ALA A 72 -17.67 1.33 1.80
C ALA A 72 -18.90 0.89 2.61
N VAL A 73 -19.08 -0.42 2.87
CA VAL A 73 -20.16 -0.92 3.74
C VAL A 73 -20.03 -0.36 5.16
N ILE A 74 -18.83 -0.38 5.74
CA ILE A 74 -18.58 0.18 7.07
C ILE A 74 -18.92 1.67 7.09
N PHE A 75 -18.48 2.43 6.08
CA PHE A 75 -18.76 3.86 5.94
C PHE A 75 -20.26 4.15 5.87
N LEU A 76 -20.98 3.40 5.03
CA LEU A 76 -22.43 3.57 4.84
C LEU A 76 -23.27 3.19 6.06
N SER A 77 -22.71 2.43 7.01
CA SER A 77 -23.38 2.16 8.28
C SER A 77 -23.60 3.43 9.11
N ASP A 78 -22.67 4.40 9.05
CA ASP A 78 -22.71 5.59 9.92
C ASP A 78 -21.93 6.76 9.30
N THR A 79 -22.48 7.31 8.22
CA THR A 79 -21.79 8.29 7.38
C THR A 79 -21.41 9.57 8.14
N GLU A 80 -22.29 10.07 9.01
CA GLU A 80 -22.05 11.28 9.81
C GLU A 80 -20.87 11.09 10.77
N LYS A 81 -20.79 9.94 11.45
CA LYS A 81 -19.67 9.62 12.33
C LYS A 81 -18.35 9.51 11.58
N TYR A 82 -18.35 8.88 10.40
CA TYR A 82 -17.10 8.68 9.66
C TYR A 82 -16.64 9.94 8.95
N LEU A 83 -17.55 10.76 8.40
CA LEU A 83 -17.20 12.05 7.79
C LEU A 83 -16.68 13.07 8.81
N SER A 84 -17.16 13.03 10.06
CA SER A 84 -16.67 13.90 11.13
C SER A 84 -15.35 13.42 11.75
N SER A 85 -14.89 12.21 11.43
CA SER A 85 -13.68 11.62 11.99
C SER A 85 -12.42 11.97 11.21
N ALA A 86 -11.57 12.82 11.79
CA ALA A 86 -10.23 13.12 11.25
C ALA A 86 -9.40 11.87 10.96
N LYS A 87 -9.49 10.85 11.84
CA LYS A 87 -8.82 9.55 11.70
C LYS A 87 -9.28 8.82 10.43
N PHE A 88 -10.60 8.78 10.20
CA PHE A 88 -11.17 8.14 9.02
C PHE A 88 -10.77 8.87 7.73
N LEU A 89 -10.91 10.20 7.69
CA LEU A 89 -10.52 11.01 6.52
C LEU A 89 -9.04 10.86 6.17
N ALA A 90 -8.17 10.81 7.19
CA ALA A 90 -6.75 10.54 6.98
C ALA A 90 -6.52 9.13 6.40
N LYS A 91 -7.19 8.10 6.95
CA LYS A 91 -7.13 6.73 6.43
C LYS A 91 -7.54 6.66 4.96
N MET A 92 -8.61 7.37 4.56
CA MET A 92 -9.08 7.42 3.17
C MET A 92 -8.10 8.14 2.24
N SER A 93 -7.46 9.21 2.72
CA SER A 93 -6.44 9.93 1.97
C SER A 93 -5.22 9.03 1.70
N ILE A 94 -4.75 8.31 2.71
CA ILE A 94 -3.61 7.38 2.59
C ILE A 94 -3.98 6.18 1.71
N LEU A 95 -5.22 5.67 1.79
CA LEU A 95 -5.72 4.65 0.88
C LEU A 95 -5.69 5.13 -0.59
N ALA A 96 -6.07 6.39 -0.86
CA ALA A 96 -5.96 6.95 -2.20
C ALA A 96 -4.50 6.98 -2.69
N VAL A 97 -3.55 7.32 -1.80
CA VAL A 97 -2.11 7.25 -2.12
C VAL A 97 -1.69 5.81 -2.45
N LEU A 98 -2.16 4.80 -1.70
CA LEU A 98 -1.89 3.38 -2.00
C LEU A 98 -2.40 2.99 -3.39
N LEU A 99 -3.62 3.38 -3.75
CA LEU A 99 -4.22 3.07 -5.04
C LEU A 99 -3.43 3.72 -6.19
N ILE A 100 -3.07 4.99 -6.05
CA ILE A 100 -2.25 5.71 -7.04
C ILE A 100 -0.87 5.07 -7.14
N ASN A 101 -0.23 4.74 -6.02
CA ASN A 101 1.08 4.11 -6.00
C ASN A 101 1.06 2.72 -6.67
N GLY A 102 0.04 1.91 -6.38
CA GLY A 102 -0.16 0.60 -7.02
C GLY A 102 -0.35 0.72 -8.53
N TYR A 103 -1.11 1.72 -8.99
CA TYR A 103 -1.25 2.02 -10.43
C TYR A 103 0.09 2.41 -11.07
N ILE A 104 0.88 3.27 -10.42
CA ILE A 104 2.20 3.67 -10.92
C ILE A 104 3.14 2.47 -11.02
N LEU A 105 3.18 1.62 -10.00
CA LEU A 105 3.98 0.38 -10.00
C LEU A 105 3.59 -0.54 -11.15
N ASN A 106 2.30 -0.82 -11.32
CA ASN A 106 1.81 -1.75 -12.33
C ASN A 106 2.04 -1.22 -13.76
N LYS A 107 1.83 0.09 -13.99
CA LYS A 107 1.96 0.67 -15.34
C LYS A 107 3.39 1.01 -15.71
N SER A 108 4.19 1.52 -14.77
CA SER A 108 5.50 2.14 -15.07
C SER A 108 6.67 1.24 -14.71
N VAL A 109 6.57 0.46 -13.62
CA VAL A 109 7.69 -0.36 -13.12
C VAL A 109 7.58 -1.80 -13.63
N TRP A 110 6.38 -2.39 -13.55
CA TRP A 110 6.17 -3.80 -13.89
C TRP A 110 6.61 -4.21 -15.31
N PRO A 111 6.34 -3.43 -16.38
CA PRO A 111 6.79 -3.80 -17.72
C PRO A 111 8.31 -3.87 -17.84
N HIS A 112 9.03 -3.07 -17.06
CA HIS A 112 10.49 -3.01 -17.06
C HIS A 112 11.11 -4.14 -16.23
N LEU A 113 10.40 -4.65 -15.22
CA LEU A 113 10.87 -5.79 -14.42
C LEU A 113 10.98 -7.09 -15.21
N LEU A 114 10.20 -7.22 -16.29
CA LEU A 114 10.29 -8.36 -17.20
C LEU A 114 11.59 -8.35 -18.02
N ASN A 115 12.32 -7.23 -18.05
CA ASN A 115 13.62 -7.16 -18.70
C ASN A 115 14.71 -7.75 -17.80
N LYS A 116 15.31 -8.87 -18.21
CA LYS A 116 16.40 -9.55 -17.49
C LYS A 116 17.64 -8.67 -17.22
N LYS A 117 17.75 -7.50 -17.85
CA LYS A 117 18.83 -6.52 -17.65
C LYS A 117 18.42 -5.29 -16.83
N PHE A 118 17.22 -5.27 -16.23
CA PHE A 118 16.67 -4.16 -15.46
C PHE A 118 17.63 -3.59 -14.41
N PHE A 119 18.25 -4.47 -13.61
CA PHE A 119 19.19 -4.08 -12.55
C PHE A 119 20.57 -3.66 -13.03
N LYS A 120 20.90 -3.84 -14.32
CA LYS A 120 22.24 -3.61 -14.88
C LYS A 120 22.33 -2.43 -15.83
N LEU A 121 21.24 -2.14 -16.54
CA LEU A 121 21.24 -1.08 -17.55
C LEU A 121 21.16 0.30 -16.90
N LYS A 122 22.08 1.21 -17.28
CA LYS A 122 22.05 2.61 -16.83
C LYS A 122 20.76 3.33 -17.26
N ARG A 123 20.20 2.99 -18.42
CA ARG A 123 18.92 3.54 -18.92
C ARG A 123 17.75 3.22 -17.99
N GLU A 124 17.79 2.10 -17.27
CA GLU A 124 16.73 1.66 -16.36
C GLU A 124 16.83 2.30 -14.97
N ARG A 125 17.88 3.08 -14.69
CA ARG A 125 18.10 3.71 -13.37
C ARG A 125 16.91 4.57 -12.92
N GLY A 126 16.28 5.30 -13.85
CA GLY A 126 15.09 6.09 -13.53
C GLY A 126 13.93 5.22 -13.02
N VAL A 127 13.66 4.12 -13.71
CA VAL A 127 12.57 3.19 -13.35
C VAL A 127 12.90 2.39 -12.10
N ARG A 128 14.16 2.02 -11.88
CA ARG A 128 14.61 1.42 -10.61
C ARG A 128 14.39 2.36 -9.44
N ARG A 129 14.85 3.60 -9.53
CA ARG A 129 14.62 4.59 -8.47
C ARG A 129 13.14 4.79 -8.20
N LEU A 130 12.31 4.82 -9.24
CA LEU A 130 10.85 4.85 -9.09
C LEU A 130 10.32 3.62 -8.34
N ALA A 131 10.80 2.41 -8.65
CA ALA A 131 10.42 1.18 -7.94
C ALA A 131 10.73 1.27 -6.44
N PHE A 132 11.94 1.72 -6.08
CA PHE A 132 12.36 1.91 -4.69
C PHE A 132 11.53 2.97 -3.96
N VAL A 133 11.23 4.10 -4.62
CA VAL A 133 10.35 5.15 -4.09
C VAL A 133 8.94 4.59 -3.84
N CYS A 134 8.38 3.87 -4.81
CA CYS A 134 7.06 3.25 -4.70
C CYS A 134 7.00 2.19 -3.60
N GLY A 135 8.07 1.42 -3.38
CA GLY A 135 8.18 0.50 -2.25
C GLY A 135 8.14 1.22 -0.90
N ALA A 136 8.89 2.32 -0.75
CA ALA A 136 8.85 3.14 0.46
C ALA A 136 7.46 3.73 0.74
N ILE A 137 6.80 4.27 -0.29
CA ILE A 137 5.43 4.77 -0.20
C ILE A 137 4.48 3.64 0.19
N SER A 138 4.61 2.46 -0.42
CA SER A 138 3.80 1.27 -0.12
C SER A 138 3.90 0.89 1.35
N VAL A 139 5.11 0.61 1.85
CA VAL A 139 5.34 0.17 3.25
C VAL A 139 4.79 1.19 4.25
N THR A 140 5.14 2.47 4.07
CA THR A 140 4.72 3.53 5.00
C THR A 140 3.21 3.76 4.99
N SER A 141 2.56 3.64 3.83
CA SER A 141 1.12 3.82 3.70
C SER A 141 0.33 2.66 4.30
N TRP A 142 0.76 1.41 4.05
CA TRP A 142 0.15 0.22 4.67
C TRP A 142 0.27 0.25 6.19
N LEU A 143 1.46 0.56 6.73
CA LEU A 143 1.66 0.74 8.17
C LEU A 143 0.72 1.82 8.72
N SER A 144 0.64 2.97 8.06
CA SER A 144 -0.17 4.09 8.55
C SER A 144 -1.67 3.75 8.57
N VAL A 145 -2.20 3.14 7.52
CA VAL A 145 -3.61 2.71 7.46
C VAL A 145 -3.92 1.66 8.52
N PHE A 146 -3.00 0.71 8.74
CA PHE A 146 -3.12 -0.31 9.77
C PHE A 146 -3.11 0.29 11.18
N THR A 147 -2.14 1.16 11.48
CA THR A 147 -2.04 1.86 12.76
C THR A 147 -3.30 2.69 13.04
N LEU A 148 -3.77 3.48 12.07
CA LEU A 148 -5.03 4.24 12.20
C LEU A 148 -6.27 3.34 12.35
N GLY A 149 -6.20 2.10 11.86
CA GLY A 149 -7.26 1.11 12.01
C GLY A 149 -7.34 0.46 13.39
N ILE A 150 -6.20 0.33 14.07
CA ILE A 150 -6.11 -0.30 15.40
C ILE A 150 -6.33 0.69 16.54
N LEU A 151 -5.87 1.93 16.37
CA LEU A 151 -5.99 2.93 17.44
C LEU A 151 -7.47 3.26 17.69
N ASP A 152 -7.94 3.02 18.92
CA ASP A 152 -9.33 3.24 19.32
C ASP A 152 -9.72 4.72 19.17
N SER A 153 -8.94 5.60 19.79
CA SER A 153 -9.10 7.06 19.71
C SER A 153 -7.77 7.72 19.38
N LEU A 154 -7.85 8.85 18.67
CA LEU A 154 -6.68 9.63 18.30
C LEU A 154 -7.05 11.11 18.36
N ASN A 155 -6.53 11.82 19.35
CA ASN A 155 -6.77 13.25 19.57
C ASN A 155 -5.84 14.10 18.70
N MET A 156 -5.75 13.79 17.41
CA MET A 156 -4.98 14.56 16.44
C MET A 156 -5.90 15.07 15.34
N THR A 157 -5.61 16.27 14.85
CA THR A 157 -6.30 16.82 13.68
C THR A 157 -5.92 16.04 12.43
N TYR A 158 -6.78 16.11 11.40
CA TYR A 158 -6.50 15.53 10.09
C TYR A 158 -5.12 15.95 9.55
N PHE A 159 -4.83 17.25 9.61
CA PHE A 159 -3.56 17.80 9.13
C PHE A 159 -2.37 17.26 9.90
N SER A 160 -2.46 17.12 11.23
CA SER A 160 -1.38 16.52 12.03
C SER A 160 -1.08 15.08 11.62
N ILE A 161 -2.12 14.28 11.35
CA ILE A 161 -1.96 12.88 10.90
C ILE A 161 -1.27 12.84 9.53
N ILE A 162 -1.78 13.63 8.58
CA ILE A 162 -1.22 13.67 7.22
C ILE A 162 0.21 14.21 7.21
N SER A 163 0.52 15.26 7.98
CA SER A 163 1.88 15.77 8.10
C SER A 163 2.85 14.72 8.67
N LEU A 164 2.43 13.98 9.69
CA LEU A 164 3.25 12.90 10.25
C LEU A 164 3.45 11.77 9.22
N TYR A 165 2.39 11.37 8.53
CA TYR A 165 2.46 10.39 7.45
C TYR A 165 3.44 10.84 6.35
N LEU A 166 3.31 12.07 5.84
CA LEU A 166 4.18 12.61 4.80
C LEU A 166 5.64 12.69 5.26
N LEU A 167 5.89 13.05 6.52
CA LEU A 167 7.23 13.07 7.09
C LEU A 167 7.84 11.66 7.10
N ILE A 168 7.10 10.66 7.59
CA ILE A 168 7.55 9.27 7.64
C ILE A 168 7.80 8.74 6.22
N THR A 169 6.89 9.00 5.28
CA THR A 169 7.06 8.60 3.88
C THR A 169 8.26 9.28 3.23
N PHE A 170 8.48 10.57 3.49
CA PHE A 170 9.64 11.30 2.97
C PHE A 170 10.96 10.71 3.48
N LEU A 171 11.06 10.43 4.79
CA LEU A 171 12.23 9.76 5.36
C LEU A 171 12.43 8.35 4.77
N GLY A 172 11.36 7.58 4.62
CA GLY A 172 11.39 6.27 3.98
C GLY A 172 11.90 6.34 2.54
N VAL A 173 11.48 7.34 1.77
CA VAL A 173 11.95 7.58 0.40
C VAL A 173 13.45 7.91 0.37
N ILE A 174 13.94 8.75 1.28
CA ILE A 174 15.38 9.06 1.39
C ILE A 174 16.18 7.78 1.64
N VAL A 175 15.76 6.97 2.61
CA VAL A 175 16.42 5.71 2.94
C VAL A 175 16.41 4.76 1.75
N SER A 176 15.26 4.60 1.08
CA SER A 176 15.11 3.72 -0.07
C SER A 176 16.00 4.13 -1.25
N LEU A 177 16.10 5.43 -1.54
CA LEU A 177 17.00 5.94 -2.58
C LEU A 177 18.48 5.78 -2.21
N PHE A 178 18.83 5.88 -0.93
CA PHE A 178 20.18 5.61 -0.47
C PHE A 178 20.56 4.13 -0.65
N VAL A 179 19.64 3.22 -0.34
CA VAL A 179 19.82 1.77 -0.57
C VAL A 179 19.98 1.48 -2.07
N GLU A 180 19.13 2.04 -2.94
CA GLU A 180 19.25 1.87 -4.40
C GLU A 180 20.64 2.28 -4.89
N LYS A 181 21.10 3.46 -4.48
CA LYS A 181 22.42 3.97 -4.86
C LYS A 181 23.56 3.09 -4.35
N LYS A 182 23.48 2.57 -3.12
CA LYS A 182 24.56 1.79 -2.52
C LYS A 182 24.69 0.38 -3.12
N GLU A 183 23.58 -0.27 -3.40
CA GLU A 183 23.56 -1.68 -3.83
C GLU A 183 23.63 -1.81 -5.37
N LEU A 184 23.13 -0.82 -6.12
CA LEU A 184 22.93 -0.93 -7.57
C LEU A 184 23.78 0.00 -8.44
N ASP A 185 24.37 1.07 -7.90
CA ASP A 185 25.41 1.88 -8.60
C ASP A 185 26.82 1.41 -8.24
#